data_AF-A0A8S1M1U9-F1
#
_entry.id   AF-A0A8S1M1U9-F1
#
_cell.length_a   1.000
_cell.length_b   1.000
_cell.length_c   1.000
_cell.angle_alpha   90.00
_cell.angle_beta   90.00
_cell.angle_gamma   90.00
#
_symmetry.space_group_name_H-M   'P 1'
#
loop_
_entity.id
_entity.type
_entity.pdbx_description
1 polymer ?
#
loop_
_entity_poly.entity_id
_entity_poly.type
_entity_poly.pdbx_seq_one_letter_code
_entity_poly.pdbx_strand_id
1 'polypeptide(L)'
;MYGGIPEKKLTEKDMRLNCQSIRDEFEKEINIEHQRINVDSAKKKAVLYHHDYEGFRQMVLGANLYSIKSKELANFGFNETNNEKIFNSSYQKQQQPSQEEIKQLQINIKEIQCKNFRDFRTLFSKHYNKPLSQDNYAELMNILQMQSEENIKKIFSVDFHIEYFFKILEVFDYSISILKDGKELSFMIGFLGELVKIKDFIQQIKKFLKKQEKEELREFFGKLKQSLTMEYQQIELNELIHKKYDELIIQYL
;
A
#
# COMPACT_ATOMS: atom_id res chain seq x y z
N MET A 1 37.86 44.75 22.12
CA MET A 1 37.46 45.57 20.96
C MET A 1 36.42 44.78 20.19
N TYR A 2 35.14 45.18 20.25
CA TYR A 2 34.06 44.50 19.55
C TYR A 2 34.06 44.94 18.08
N GLY A 3 34.22 43.99 17.16
CA GLY A 3 34.17 44.24 15.72
C GLY A 3 32.76 44.69 15.33
N GLY A 4 32.64 45.95 14.90
CA GLY A 4 31.40 46.50 14.39
C GLY A 4 30.95 45.76 13.13
N ILE A 5 29.72 45.28 13.13
CA ILE A 5 29.06 44.78 11.93
C ILE A 5 28.91 45.98 10.98
N PRO A 6 29.41 45.92 9.74
CA PRO A 6 29.29 47.05 8.83
C PRO A 6 27.81 47.26 8.47
N GLU A 7 27.25 48.40 8.85
CA GLU A 7 25.91 48.82 8.45
C GLU A 7 25.87 49.01 6.94
N LYS A 8 25.16 48.11 6.26
CA LYS A 8 24.94 48.19 4.81
C LYS A 8 23.90 49.28 4.55
N LYS A 9 24.33 50.42 4.00
CA LYS A 9 23.41 51.49 3.58
C LYS A 9 22.49 50.98 2.48
N LEU A 10 21.18 50.97 2.74
CA LEU A 10 20.14 50.69 1.75
C LEU A 10 20.29 51.65 0.57
N THR A 11 20.39 51.10 -0.64
CA THR A 11 20.49 51.87 -1.89
C THR A 11 19.10 52.13 -2.49
N GLU A 12 18.94 53.14 -3.34
CA GLU A 12 17.66 53.41 -4.03
C GLU A 12 17.13 52.21 -4.85
N LYS A 13 17.99 51.24 -5.20
CA LYS A 13 17.58 49.97 -5.81
C LYS A 13 16.89 49.02 -4.83
N ASP A 14 17.23 49.07 -3.55
CA ASP A 14 16.60 48.27 -2.48
C ASP A 14 15.24 48.87 -2.05
N MET A 15 15.01 50.16 -2.34
CA MET A 15 13.75 50.87 -2.06
C MET A 15 12.73 50.80 -3.21
N ARG A 16 13.11 50.27 -4.37
CA ARG A 16 12.15 50.00 -5.45
C ARG A 16 11.59 48.60 -5.23
N LEU A 17 10.42 48.53 -4.62
CA LEU A 17 9.50 47.38 -4.74
C LEU A 17 9.27 47.15 -6.23
N ASN A 18 10.11 46.33 -6.84
CA ASN A 18 9.97 45.97 -8.22
C ASN A 18 8.79 45.00 -8.28
N CYS A 19 7.72 45.37 -8.97
CA CYS A 19 6.58 44.48 -9.16
C CYS A 19 7.02 43.11 -9.71
N GLN A 20 8.14 43.07 -10.44
CA GLN A 20 8.76 41.84 -10.91
C GLN A 20 9.36 40.99 -9.77
N SER A 21 10.08 41.58 -8.81
CA SER A 21 10.65 40.81 -7.70
C SER A 21 9.59 40.28 -6.74
N ILE A 22 8.52 41.05 -6.52
CA ILE A 22 7.36 40.60 -5.75
C ILE A 22 6.66 39.44 -6.46
N ARG A 23 6.51 39.54 -7.80
CA ARG A 23 5.92 38.48 -8.62
C ARG A 23 6.76 37.20 -8.58
N ASP A 24 8.07 37.32 -8.70
CA ASP A 24 8.99 36.18 -8.64
C ASP A 24 8.98 35.52 -7.24
N GLU A 25 8.84 36.31 -6.17
CA GLU A 25 8.71 35.83 -4.79
C GLU A 25 7.37 35.11 -4.57
N PHE A 26 6.25 35.67 -5.02
CA PHE A 26 4.95 35.00 -4.99
C PHE A 26 4.93 33.71 -5.82
N GLU A 27 5.53 33.72 -7.01
CA GLU A 27 5.60 32.53 -7.87
C GLU A 27 6.43 31.42 -7.20
N LYS A 28 7.49 31.81 -6.48
CA LYS A 28 8.29 30.88 -5.68
C LYS A 28 7.51 30.31 -4.49
N GLU A 29 6.79 31.13 -3.75
CA GLU A 29 5.95 30.67 -2.63
C GLU A 29 4.81 29.77 -3.08
N ILE A 30 4.12 30.12 -4.17
CA ILE A 30 3.07 29.30 -4.78
C ILE A 30 3.63 27.95 -5.20
N ASN A 31 4.81 27.92 -5.81
CA ASN A 31 5.46 26.67 -6.20
C ASN A 31 5.85 25.80 -5.00
N ILE A 32 6.34 26.41 -3.91
CA ILE A 32 6.64 25.69 -2.67
C ILE A 32 5.36 25.11 -2.05
N GLU A 33 4.27 25.87 -2.04
CA GLU A 33 2.99 25.40 -1.51
C GLU A 33 2.36 24.31 -2.37
N HIS A 34 2.43 24.42 -3.70
CA HIS A 34 2.03 23.35 -4.63
C HIS A 34 2.85 22.08 -4.43
N GLN A 35 4.17 22.20 -4.25
CA GLN A 35 5.03 21.05 -3.93
C GLN A 35 4.61 20.40 -2.62
N ARG A 36 4.34 21.19 -1.56
CA ARG A 36 3.87 20.66 -0.27
C ARG A 36 2.56 19.91 -0.42
N ILE A 37 1.58 20.49 -1.11
CA ILE A 37 0.26 19.88 -1.34
C ILE A 37 0.37 18.58 -2.13
N ASN A 38 1.20 18.55 -3.18
CA ASN A 38 1.40 17.36 -4.00
C ASN A 38 2.09 16.24 -3.23
N VAL A 39 3.12 16.56 -2.45
CA VAL A 39 3.82 15.60 -1.59
C VAL A 39 2.88 15.04 -0.52
N ASP A 40 2.08 15.88 0.14
CA ASP A 40 1.12 15.43 1.15
C ASP A 40 -0.02 14.60 0.55
N SER A 41 -0.47 14.95 -0.66
CA SER A 41 -1.45 14.16 -1.42
C SER A 41 -0.88 12.78 -1.80
N ALA A 42 0.37 12.73 -2.26
CA ALA A 42 1.06 11.48 -2.59
C ALA A 42 1.28 10.59 -1.35
N LYS A 43 1.67 11.17 -0.21
CA LYS A 43 1.78 10.45 1.07
C LYS A 43 0.43 9.86 1.48
N LYS A 44 -0.64 10.66 1.43
CA LYS A 44 -2.00 10.20 1.78
C LYS A 44 -2.46 9.07 0.85
N LYS A 45 -2.22 9.19 -0.46
CA LYS A 45 -2.51 8.13 -1.44
C LYS A 45 -1.70 6.86 -1.14
N ALA A 46 -0.41 6.98 -0.90
CA ALA A 46 0.45 5.83 -0.64
C ALA A 46 0.04 5.07 0.63
N VAL A 47 -0.38 5.79 1.68
CA VAL A 47 -0.96 5.19 2.90
C VAL A 47 -2.33 4.56 2.63
N LEU A 48 -3.20 5.23 1.86
CA LEU A 48 -4.55 4.78 1.52
C LEU A 48 -4.55 3.51 0.66
N TYR A 49 -3.57 3.37 -0.24
CA TYR A 49 -3.41 2.20 -1.11
C TYR A 49 -2.50 1.12 -0.53
N HIS A 50 -2.09 1.25 0.75
CA HIS A 50 -1.25 0.29 1.46
C HIS A 50 0.02 -0.12 0.69
N HIS A 51 0.61 0.83 -0.04
CA HIS A 51 1.87 0.58 -0.74
C HIS A 51 2.97 0.22 0.26
N ASP A 52 3.89 -0.62 -0.18
CA ASP A 52 5.12 -0.89 0.54
C ASP A 52 6.00 0.36 0.62
N TYR A 53 7.04 0.33 1.46
CA TYR A 53 7.88 1.49 1.69
C TYR A 53 8.54 1.99 0.39
N GLU A 54 8.90 1.08 -0.52
CA GLU A 54 9.48 1.46 -1.81
C GLU A 54 8.43 2.10 -2.73
N GLY A 55 7.20 1.58 -2.80
CA GLY A 55 6.10 2.23 -3.53
C GLY A 55 5.72 3.61 -2.97
N PHE A 56 5.70 3.74 -1.64
CA PHE A 56 5.51 5.01 -0.96
C PHE A 56 6.62 6.02 -1.33
N ARG A 57 7.88 5.57 -1.27
CA ARG A 57 9.06 6.38 -1.58
C ARG A 57 9.05 6.84 -3.04
N GLN A 58 8.71 5.98 -3.99
CA GLN A 58 8.61 6.32 -5.42
C GLN A 58 7.49 7.33 -5.71
N MET A 59 6.33 7.20 -5.06
CA MET A 59 5.23 8.16 -5.22
C MET A 59 5.56 9.54 -4.64
N VAL A 60 6.21 9.58 -3.48
CA VAL A 60 6.61 10.84 -2.83
C VAL A 60 7.74 11.52 -3.60
N LEU A 61 8.71 10.75 -4.11
CA LEU A 61 9.79 11.27 -4.95
C LEU A 61 9.27 11.75 -6.32
N GLY A 62 8.33 11.01 -6.94
CA GLY A 62 7.68 11.41 -8.18
C GLY A 62 6.87 12.70 -8.04
N ALA A 63 6.17 12.88 -6.92
CA ALA A 63 5.45 14.12 -6.61
C ALA A 63 6.37 15.34 -6.39
N ASN A 64 7.64 15.11 -6.06
CA ASN A 64 8.65 16.14 -5.88
C ASN A 64 9.32 16.59 -7.19
N LEU A 65 9.10 15.87 -8.31
CA LEU A 65 9.75 16.12 -9.61
C LEU A 65 8.90 16.92 -10.60
N TYR A 66 7.60 17.09 -10.37
CA TYR A 66 6.72 17.86 -11.25
C TYR A 66 6.62 19.33 -10.82
N SER A 67 7.68 20.09 -11.11
CA SER A 67 7.53 21.50 -11.44
C SER A 67 7.07 21.57 -12.90
N ILE A 68 5.90 22.16 -13.14
CA ILE A 68 5.30 22.28 -14.48
C ILE A 68 6.33 22.91 -15.42
N LYS A 69 6.72 22.20 -16.48
CA LYS A 69 7.63 22.75 -17.49
C LYS A 69 6.91 23.92 -18.17
N SER A 70 7.52 25.09 -18.04
CA SER A 70 7.16 26.42 -18.58
C SER A 70 6.80 26.50 -20.08
N LYS A 71 6.88 25.40 -20.84
CA LYS A 71 6.42 25.33 -22.23
C LYS A 71 4.89 25.29 -22.40
N GLU A 72 4.14 24.88 -21.37
CA GLU A 72 2.67 24.86 -21.43
C GLU A 72 2.02 26.20 -21.04
N LEU A 73 2.75 27.07 -20.31
CA LEU A 73 2.28 28.43 -19.99
C LEU A 73 2.30 29.38 -21.20
N ALA A 74 3.10 29.09 -22.24
CA ALA A 74 3.25 29.97 -23.40
C ALA A 74 2.01 30.02 -24.32
N ASN A 75 1.10 29.04 -24.20
CA ASN A 75 -0.13 29.00 -25.01
C ASN A 75 -1.34 29.67 -24.35
N PHE A 76 -1.23 30.15 -23.11
CA PHE A 76 -2.29 30.92 -22.45
C PHE A 76 -2.10 32.40 -22.71
N GLY A 77 -2.49 32.81 -23.92
CA GLY A 77 -2.54 34.21 -24.32
C GLY A 77 -3.42 35.05 -23.39
N PHE A 78 -2.89 36.22 -23.03
CA PHE A 78 -3.53 37.31 -22.31
C PHE A 78 -4.94 37.61 -22.84
N ASN A 79 -5.98 37.29 -22.08
CA ASN A 79 -7.29 37.94 -22.13
C ASN A 79 -7.89 37.90 -20.71
N GLU A 80 -7.88 39.08 -20.07
CA GLU A 80 -8.05 39.31 -18.63
C GLU A 80 -9.48 39.16 -18.06
N THR A 81 -10.44 38.56 -18.77
CA THR A 81 -11.85 38.57 -18.31
C THR A 81 -12.52 37.21 -18.11
N ASN A 82 -11.82 36.09 -18.28
CA ASN A 82 -12.41 34.75 -18.08
C ASN A 82 -11.57 33.77 -17.21
N ASN A 83 -10.46 34.24 -16.61
CA ASN A 83 -9.49 33.34 -15.98
C ASN A 83 -9.94 32.69 -14.65
N GLU A 84 -10.87 33.28 -13.90
CA GLU A 84 -11.31 32.69 -12.62
C GLU A 84 -12.17 31.42 -12.79
N LYS A 85 -12.85 31.25 -13.93
CA LYS A 85 -13.69 30.08 -14.19
C LYS A 85 -12.95 28.95 -14.90
N ILE A 86 -11.92 29.28 -15.69
CA ILE A 86 -11.15 28.27 -16.43
C ILE A 86 -10.11 27.61 -15.51
N PHE A 87 -9.44 28.37 -14.64
CA PHE A 87 -8.39 27.84 -13.75
C PHE A 87 -8.92 26.88 -12.67
N ASN A 88 -10.16 27.08 -12.20
CA ASN A 88 -10.82 26.12 -11.28
C ASN A 88 -11.31 24.85 -11.99
N SER A 89 -11.57 24.90 -13.30
CA SER A 89 -12.15 23.76 -14.04
C SER A 89 -11.12 22.71 -14.48
N SER A 90 -9.86 23.13 -14.66
CA SER A 90 -8.76 22.26 -15.11
C SER A 90 -8.00 21.60 -13.95
N TYR A 91 -7.91 22.24 -12.77
CA TYR A 91 -7.27 21.66 -11.58
C TYR A 91 -8.17 20.73 -10.75
N GLN A 92 -9.50 20.81 -10.88
CA GLN A 92 -10.41 19.89 -10.18
C GLN A 92 -10.59 18.53 -10.88
N LYS A 93 -10.10 18.38 -12.12
CA LYS A 93 -10.28 17.15 -12.91
C LYS A 93 -9.09 16.19 -12.93
N GLN A 94 -8.00 16.48 -12.21
CA GLN A 94 -6.90 15.53 -12.09
C GLN A 94 -6.70 15.06 -10.64
N GLN A 95 -7.42 13.97 -10.37
CA GLN A 95 -7.13 12.90 -9.41
C GLN A 95 -7.36 13.14 -7.91
N GLN A 96 -8.51 13.72 -7.54
CA GLN A 96 -9.30 13.03 -6.53
C GLN A 96 -10.06 11.91 -7.25
N PRO A 97 -9.98 10.64 -6.79
CA PRO A 97 -10.83 9.61 -7.36
C PRO A 97 -12.27 10.14 -7.27
N SER A 98 -12.96 10.17 -8.41
CA SER A 98 -14.31 10.72 -8.46
C SER A 98 -15.17 10.00 -7.41
N GLN A 99 -16.20 10.64 -6.86
CA GLN A 99 -17.09 9.95 -5.93
C GLN A 99 -17.69 8.66 -6.56
N GLU A 100 -17.77 8.61 -7.88
CA GLU A 100 -18.16 7.43 -8.66
C GLU A 100 -17.06 6.36 -8.68
N GLU A 101 -15.78 6.71 -8.84
CA GLU A 101 -14.65 5.79 -8.72
C GLU A 101 -14.47 5.27 -7.28
N ILE A 102 -14.61 6.13 -6.26
CA ILE A 102 -14.63 5.71 -4.85
C ILE A 102 -15.81 4.78 -4.59
N LYS A 103 -17.00 5.09 -5.14
CA LYS A 103 -18.17 4.20 -5.05
C LYS A 103 -17.95 2.89 -5.79
N GLN A 104 -17.35 2.90 -6.98
CA GLN A 104 -17.02 1.69 -7.75
C GLN A 104 -15.99 0.83 -7.02
N LEU A 105 -14.97 1.42 -6.39
CA LEU A 105 -14.01 0.71 -5.56
C LEU A 105 -14.66 0.16 -4.28
N GLN A 106 -15.55 0.92 -3.62
CA GLN A 106 -16.34 0.43 -2.50
C GLN A 106 -17.32 -0.67 -2.91
N ILE A 107 -17.86 -0.62 -4.13
CA ILE A 107 -18.69 -1.67 -4.71
C ILE A 107 -17.84 -2.91 -4.96
N ASN A 108 -16.66 -2.79 -5.59
CA ASN A 108 -15.73 -3.91 -5.81
C ASN A 108 -15.28 -4.55 -4.48
N ILE A 109 -14.98 -3.75 -3.45
CA ILE A 109 -14.65 -4.27 -2.10
C ILE A 109 -15.86 -5.00 -1.48
N LYS A 110 -17.07 -4.46 -1.62
CA LYS A 110 -18.30 -5.11 -1.13
C LYS A 110 -18.67 -6.37 -1.92
N GLU A 111 -18.29 -6.44 -3.19
CA GLU A 111 -18.50 -7.63 -4.04
C GLU A 111 -17.54 -8.77 -3.68
N ILE A 112 -16.34 -8.45 -3.18
CA ILE A 112 -15.34 -9.45 -2.76
C ILE A 112 -15.55 -9.88 -1.29
N GLN A 113 -16.13 -9.02 -0.45
CA GLN A 113 -16.45 -9.35 0.94
C GLN A 113 -17.62 -10.34 1.03
N CYS A 114 -17.33 -11.52 1.55
CA CYS A 114 -18.30 -12.60 1.67
C CYS A 114 -19.02 -12.52 3.02
N LYS A 115 -20.36 -12.59 3.01
CA LYS A 115 -21.17 -12.48 4.23
C LYS A 115 -21.30 -13.83 4.97
N ASN A 116 -21.18 -14.92 4.23
CA ASN A 116 -21.35 -16.29 4.71
C ASN A 116 -20.55 -17.28 3.85
N PHE A 117 -20.55 -18.55 4.24
CA PHE A 117 -19.82 -19.59 3.53
C PHE A 117 -20.28 -19.80 2.08
N ARG A 118 -21.59 -19.68 1.79
CA ARG A 118 -22.12 -19.91 0.44
C ARG A 118 -21.62 -18.85 -0.55
N ASP A 119 -21.57 -17.60 -0.12
CA ASP A 119 -21.03 -16.50 -0.93
C ASP A 119 -19.55 -16.75 -1.21
N PHE A 120 -18.78 -17.06 -0.16
CA PHE A 120 -17.36 -17.41 -0.26
C PHE A 120 -17.13 -18.58 -1.21
N ARG A 121 -17.89 -19.66 -1.05
CA ARG A 121 -17.81 -20.86 -1.87
C ARG A 121 -17.99 -20.52 -3.35
N THR A 122 -19.00 -19.72 -3.67
CA THR A 122 -19.34 -19.35 -5.06
C THR A 122 -18.24 -18.49 -5.66
N LEU A 123 -17.79 -17.46 -4.94
CA LEU A 123 -16.76 -16.55 -5.39
C LEU A 123 -15.41 -17.26 -5.53
N PHE A 124 -14.96 -17.96 -4.48
CA PHE A 124 -13.68 -18.65 -4.46
C PHE A 124 -13.59 -19.72 -5.53
N SER A 125 -14.67 -20.48 -5.77
CA SER A 125 -14.68 -21.53 -6.81
C SER A 125 -14.59 -21.00 -8.22
N LYS A 126 -15.04 -19.76 -8.48
CA LYS A 126 -14.95 -19.15 -9.81
C LYS A 126 -13.50 -18.91 -10.24
N HIS A 127 -12.64 -18.60 -9.28
CA HIS A 127 -11.23 -18.28 -9.52
C HIS A 127 -10.31 -19.47 -9.24
N TYR A 128 -10.76 -20.45 -8.46
CA TYR A 128 -9.96 -21.61 -8.14
C TYR A 128 -9.89 -22.61 -9.30
N ASN A 129 -8.69 -22.72 -9.90
CA ASN A 129 -8.36 -23.67 -10.96
C ASN A 129 -7.08 -24.43 -10.61
N LYS A 130 -6.97 -25.70 -11.05
CA LYS A 130 -5.72 -26.48 -10.96
C LYS A 130 -5.14 -26.68 -12.37
N PRO A 131 -3.81 -26.45 -12.58
CA PRO A 131 -2.84 -25.95 -11.61
C PRO A 131 -3.05 -24.47 -11.25
N LEU A 132 -2.57 -24.06 -10.07
CA LEU A 132 -2.53 -22.64 -9.69
C LEU A 132 -1.53 -21.91 -10.60
N SER A 133 -1.96 -20.76 -11.10
CA SER A 133 -1.19 -19.82 -11.93
C SER A 133 -1.06 -18.51 -11.16
N GLN A 134 -0.14 -17.64 -11.56
CA GLN A 134 0.05 -16.36 -10.87
C GLN A 134 -1.22 -15.50 -10.84
N ASP A 135 -1.96 -15.46 -11.95
CA ASP A 135 -3.18 -14.65 -12.07
C ASP A 135 -4.31 -15.19 -11.17
N ASN A 136 -4.53 -16.51 -11.18
CA ASN A 136 -5.58 -17.10 -10.33
C ASN A 136 -5.20 -17.07 -8.85
N TYR A 137 -3.91 -17.20 -8.52
CA TYR A 137 -3.40 -17.05 -7.17
C TYR A 137 -3.68 -15.64 -6.64
N ALA A 138 -3.37 -14.60 -7.41
CA ALA A 138 -3.54 -13.22 -7.00
C ALA A 138 -5.01 -12.91 -6.65
N GLU A 139 -5.95 -13.38 -7.48
CA GLU A 139 -7.38 -13.23 -7.22
C GLU A 139 -7.82 -13.98 -5.96
N LEU A 140 -7.37 -15.22 -5.77
CA LEU A 140 -7.70 -16.02 -4.58
C LEU A 140 -7.13 -15.40 -3.31
N MET A 141 -5.89 -14.89 -3.36
CA MET A 141 -5.25 -14.23 -2.23
C MET A 141 -5.95 -12.92 -1.88
N ASN A 142 -6.35 -12.14 -2.89
CA ASN A 142 -7.14 -10.93 -2.70
C ASN A 142 -8.50 -11.22 -2.04
N ILE A 143 -9.20 -12.27 -2.50
CA ILE A 143 -10.44 -12.73 -1.86
C ILE A 143 -10.21 -13.04 -0.37
N LEU A 144 -9.11 -13.70 -0.02
CA LEU A 144 -8.80 -14.04 1.38
C LEU A 144 -8.43 -12.80 2.21
N GLN A 145 -7.60 -11.91 1.67
CA GLN A 145 -7.13 -10.70 2.35
C GLN A 145 -8.22 -9.66 2.59
N MET A 146 -9.24 -9.61 1.72
CA MET A 146 -10.36 -8.67 1.85
C MET A 146 -11.39 -9.07 2.91
N GLN A 147 -11.29 -10.27 3.52
CA GLN A 147 -12.19 -10.69 4.58
C GLN A 147 -11.76 -10.11 5.93
N SER A 148 -12.68 -9.39 6.59
CA SER A 148 -12.48 -8.98 7.98
C SER A 148 -12.54 -10.19 8.93
N GLU A 149 -11.99 -10.04 10.14
CA GLU A 149 -12.05 -11.08 11.18
C GLU A 149 -13.50 -11.55 11.48
N GLU A 150 -14.46 -10.62 11.45
CA GLU A 150 -15.88 -10.94 11.61
C GLU A 150 -16.42 -11.78 10.45
N ASN A 151 -16.02 -11.46 9.21
CA ASN A 151 -16.43 -12.23 8.04
C ASN A 151 -15.80 -13.63 8.07
N ILE A 152 -14.53 -13.76 8.44
CA ILE A 152 -13.87 -15.06 8.62
C ILE A 152 -14.66 -15.91 9.61
N LYS A 153 -15.04 -15.37 10.77
CA LYS A 153 -15.87 -16.10 11.74
C LYS A 153 -17.21 -16.53 11.16
N LYS A 154 -17.88 -15.67 10.39
CA LYS A 154 -19.16 -15.99 9.75
C LYS A 154 -19.01 -17.07 8.66
N ILE A 155 -18.01 -16.94 7.79
CA ILE A 155 -17.72 -17.84 6.67
C ILE A 155 -17.31 -19.23 7.16
N PHE A 156 -16.45 -19.32 8.16
CA PHE A 156 -15.83 -20.58 8.59
C PHE A 156 -16.47 -21.18 9.86
N SER A 157 -17.69 -20.74 10.21
CA SER A 157 -18.48 -21.33 11.30
C SER A 157 -19.21 -22.61 10.87
N VAL A 158 -20.39 -22.89 11.42
CA VAL A 158 -21.05 -24.22 11.49
C VAL A 158 -21.18 -24.96 10.14
N ASP A 159 -21.25 -24.24 9.02
CA ASP A 159 -21.46 -24.81 7.68
C ASP A 159 -20.19 -24.91 6.81
N PHE A 160 -19.01 -24.88 7.42
CA PHE A 160 -17.75 -24.91 6.69
C PHE A 160 -17.42 -26.30 6.11
N HIS A 161 -17.10 -26.35 4.82
CA HIS A 161 -16.64 -27.58 4.15
C HIS A 161 -15.11 -27.69 4.19
N ILE A 162 -14.59 -28.77 4.79
CA ILE A 162 -13.15 -29.00 4.98
C ILE A 162 -12.35 -28.99 3.66
N GLU A 163 -12.95 -29.35 2.54
CA GLU A 163 -12.30 -29.28 1.22
C GLU A 163 -11.79 -27.87 0.90
N TYR A 164 -12.53 -26.82 1.30
CA TYR A 164 -12.10 -25.44 1.06
C TYR A 164 -10.95 -25.03 1.97
N PHE A 165 -10.78 -25.68 3.12
CA PHE A 165 -9.59 -25.47 3.95
C PHE A 165 -8.35 -25.90 3.18
N PHE A 166 -8.38 -27.09 2.60
CA PHE A 166 -7.27 -27.60 1.80
C PHE A 166 -7.00 -26.74 0.56
N LYS A 167 -8.04 -26.28 -0.13
CA LYS A 167 -7.86 -25.33 -1.24
C LYS A 167 -7.18 -24.03 -0.80
N ILE A 168 -7.50 -23.52 0.38
CA ILE A 168 -6.83 -22.33 0.95
C ILE A 168 -5.37 -22.63 1.28
N LEU A 169 -5.09 -23.81 1.86
CA LEU A 169 -3.72 -24.23 2.15
C LEU A 169 -2.89 -24.38 0.87
N GLU A 170 -3.48 -24.85 -0.23
CA GLU A 170 -2.79 -24.91 -1.52
C GLU A 170 -2.45 -23.52 -2.07
N VAL A 171 -3.35 -22.53 -1.90
CA VAL A 171 -3.06 -21.12 -2.25
C VAL A 171 -1.89 -20.60 -1.42
N PHE A 172 -1.87 -20.90 -0.12
CA PHE A 172 -0.76 -20.52 0.76
C PHE A 172 0.55 -21.26 0.42
N ASP A 173 0.49 -22.54 0.10
CA ASP A 173 1.67 -23.34 -0.30
C ASP A 173 2.29 -22.81 -1.60
N TYR A 174 1.46 -22.35 -2.54
CA TYR A 174 1.92 -21.67 -3.75
C TYR A 174 2.70 -20.39 -3.42
N SER A 175 2.17 -19.53 -2.56
CA SER A 175 2.87 -18.30 -2.11
C SER A 175 4.20 -18.60 -1.41
N ILE A 176 4.21 -19.58 -0.50
CA ILE A 176 5.41 -20.03 0.21
C ILE A 176 6.48 -20.53 -0.78
N SER A 177 6.05 -21.28 -1.79
CA SER A 177 6.96 -21.92 -2.75
C SER A 177 7.54 -20.94 -3.77
N ILE A 178 6.75 -19.95 -4.21
CA ILE A 178 7.10 -19.12 -5.38
C ILE A 178 7.45 -17.68 -5.00
N LEU A 179 6.66 -17.05 -4.12
CA LEU A 179 6.74 -15.60 -3.90
C LEU A 179 7.59 -15.24 -2.69
N LYS A 180 7.57 -16.05 -1.62
CA LYS A 180 8.35 -15.85 -0.39
C LYS A 180 8.25 -14.41 0.15
N ASP A 181 7.05 -13.83 0.16
CA ASP A 181 6.81 -12.49 0.69
C ASP A 181 6.51 -12.55 2.20
N GLY A 182 7.34 -11.89 3.01
CA GLY A 182 7.16 -11.78 4.45
C GLY A 182 5.80 -11.20 4.87
N LYS A 183 5.22 -10.30 4.06
CA LYS A 183 3.88 -9.76 4.33
C LYS A 183 2.78 -10.80 4.16
N GLU A 184 2.85 -11.59 3.09
CA GLU A 184 1.91 -12.67 2.85
C GLU A 184 2.04 -13.75 3.92
N LEU A 185 3.27 -14.09 4.34
CA LEU A 185 3.50 -15.02 5.45
C LEU A 185 2.88 -14.54 6.77
N SER A 186 3.02 -13.25 7.08
CA SER A 186 2.40 -12.62 8.26
C SER A 186 0.87 -12.71 8.19
N PHE A 187 0.29 -12.38 7.03
CA PHE A 187 -1.14 -12.53 6.78
C PHE A 187 -1.62 -13.97 6.98
N MET A 188 -0.92 -14.97 6.42
CA MET A 188 -1.28 -16.38 6.55
C MET A 188 -1.35 -16.80 8.01
N ILE A 189 -0.37 -16.39 8.83
CA ILE A 189 -0.36 -16.70 10.26
C ILE A 189 -1.51 -16.02 10.99
N GLY A 190 -1.80 -14.75 10.68
CA GLY A 190 -2.96 -14.04 11.22
C GLY A 190 -4.28 -14.74 10.86
N PHE A 191 -4.45 -15.08 9.58
CA PHE A 191 -5.63 -15.75 9.06
C PHE A 191 -5.84 -17.13 9.69
N LEU A 192 -4.80 -17.97 9.73
CA LEU A 192 -4.85 -19.28 10.40
C LEU A 192 -5.10 -19.13 11.90
N GLY A 193 -4.55 -18.09 12.53
CA GLY A 193 -4.80 -17.75 13.92
C GLY A 193 -6.28 -17.43 14.19
N GLU A 194 -6.94 -16.67 13.31
CA GLU A 194 -8.38 -16.40 13.42
C GLU A 194 -9.22 -17.66 13.24
N LEU A 195 -8.86 -18.55 12.30
CA LEU A 195 -9.56 -19.81 12.11
C LEU A 195 -9.52 -20.70 13.38
N VAL A 196 -8.37 -20.77 14.04
CA VAL A 196 -8.20 -21.55 15.29
C VAL A 196 -9.07 -21.01 16.44
N LYS A 197 -9.40 -19.72 16.44
CA LYS A 197 -10.29 -19.09 17.44
C LYS A 197 -11.77 -19.44 17.22
N ILE A 198 -12.15 -19.93 16.04
CA ILE A 198 -13.55 -20.28 15.74
C ILE A 198 -13.94 -21.53 16.54
N LYS A 199 -15.08 -21.44 17.22
CA LYS A 199 -15.62 -22.53 18.02
C LYS A 199 -15.80 -23.77 17.15
N ASP A 200 -15.35 -24.92 17.66
CA ASP A 200 -15.47 -26.24 17.04
C ASP A 200 -14.70 -26.43 15.72
N PHE A 201 -14.04 -25.40 15.17
CA PHE A 201 -13.27 -25.49 13.92
C PHE A 201 -12.17 -26.56 13.98
N ILE A 202 -11.38 -26.58 15.05
CA ILE A 202 -10.34 -27.59 15.28
C ILE A 202 -10.96 -29.00 15.38
N GLN A 203 -12.13 -29.12 16.00
CA GLN A 203 -12.81 -30.41 16.16
C GLN A 203 -13.33 -30.92 14.81
N GLN A 204 -13.92 -30.03 14.00
CA GLN A 204 -14.36 -30.34 12.65
C GLN A 204 -13.17 -30.81 11.80
N ILE A 205 -12.07 -30.06 11.78
CA ILE A 205 -10.85 -30.46 11.08
C ILE A 205 -10.40 -31.85 11.55
N LYS A 206 -10.17 -32.05 12.85
CA LYS A 206 -9.66 -33.34 13.36
C LYS A 206 -10.58 -34.53 13.05
N LYS A 207 -11.90 -34.32 13.04
CA LYS A 207 -12.90 -35.37 12.80
C LYS A 207 -12.97 -35.79 11.33
N PHE A 208 -12.80 -34.85 10.41
CA PHE A 208 -12.96 -35.11 8.97
C PHE A 208 -11.64 -35.38 8.24
N LEU A 209 -10.49 -35.19 8.90
CA LEU A 209 -9.18 -35.46 8.32
C LEU A 209 -8.87 -36.96 8.17
N LYS A 210 -8.60 -37.38 6.93
CA LYS A 210 -8.01 -38.67 6.57
C LYS A 210 -6.53 -38.72 6.96
N LYS A 211 -5.95 -39.93 6.95
CA LYS A 211 -4.52 -40.13 7.28
C LYS A 211 -3.60 -39.32 6.34
N GLN A 212 -3.89 -39.33 5.04
CA GLN A 212 -3.14 -38.60 4.03
C GLN A 212 -3.22 -37.08 4.25
N GLU A 213 -4.44 -36.56 4.45
CA GLU A 213 -4.68 -35.13 4.70
C GLU A 213 -3.97 -34.61 5.96
N LYS A 214 -3.79 -35.45 6.99
CA LYS A 214 -2.98 -35.13 8.18
C LYS A 214 -1.50 -34.99 7.85
N GLU A 215 -1.00 -35.79 6.92
CA GLU A 215 0.39 -35.77 6.48
C GLU A 215 0.66 -34.54 5.62
N GLU A 216 -0.25 -34.22 4.69
CA GLU A 216 -0.24 -32.97 3.90
C GLU A 216 -0.24 -31.73 4.79
N LEU A 217 -1.11 -31.69 5.82
CA LEU A 217 -1.12 -30.61 6.81
C LEU A 217 0.21 -30.49 7.57
N ARG A 218 0.80 -31.62 7.96
CA ARG A 218 2.08 -31.63 8.68
C ARG A 218 3.20 -31.12 7.79
N GLU A 219 3.22 -31.49 6.51
CA GLU A 219 4.17 -31.01 5.54
C GLU A 219 4.04 -29.50 5.33
N PHE A 220 2.81 -29.02 5.09
CA PHE A 220 2.51 -27.59 4.94
C PHE A 220 3.01 -26.77 6.14
N PHE A 221 2.65 -27.16 7.36
CA PHE A 221 3.11 -26.45 8.56
C PHE A 221 4.63 -26.54 8.76
N GLY A 222 5.27 -27.63 8.30
CA GLY A 222 6.72 -27.75 8.25
C GLY A 222 7.35 -26.70 7.35
N LYS A 223 6.85 -26.56 6.11
CA LYS A 223 7.30 -25.55 5.14
C LYS A 223 7.05 -24.12 5.63
N LEU A 224 5.87 -23.86 6.19
CA LEU A 224 5.52 -22.56 6.75
C LEU A 224 6.47 -22.18 7.90
N LYS A 225 6.73 -23.10 8.84
CA LYS A 225 7.68 -22.89 9.93
C LYS A 225 9.08 -22.60 9.43
N GLN A 226 9.56 -23.35 8.44
CA GLN A 226 10.88 -23.12 7.84
C GLN A 226 10.96 -21.73 7.20
N SER A 227 9.92 -21.34 6.45
CA SER A 227 9.86 -20.04 5.76
C SER A 227 9.85 -18.87 6.74
N LEU A 228 9.07 -18.97 7.82
CA LEU A 228 9.07 -17.98 8.89
C LEU A 228 10.42 -17.88 9.62
N THR A 229 11.11 -19.01 9.79
CA THR A 229 12.44 -19.01 10.43
C THR A 229 13.47 -18.30 9.55
N MET A 230 13.43 -18.52 8.24
CA MET A 230 14.31 -17.81 7.30
C MET A 230 14.02 -16.31 7.28
N GLU A 231 12.75 -15.91 7.25
CA GLU A 231 12.35 -14.50 7.29
C GLU A 231 12.84 -13.80 8.56
N TYR A 232 12.66 -14.45 9.72
CA TYR A 232 13.13 -13.93 11.00
C TYR A 232 14.66 -13.73 11.02
N GLN A 233 15.42 -14.72 10.54
CA GLN A 233 16.89 -14.62 10.43
C GLN A 233 17.32 -13.49 9.50
N GLN A 234 16.58 -13.25 8.42
CA GLN A 234 16.86 -12.18 7.48
C GLN A 234 16.61 -10.79 8.10
N ILE A 235 15.57 -10.65 8.93
CA ILE A 235 15.31 -9.43 9.70
C ILE A 235 16.47 -9.15 10.68
N GLU A 236 16.88 -10.15 11.47
CA GLU A 236 18.02 -10.00 12.41
C GLU A 236 19.32 -9.61 11.70
N LEU A 237 19.59 -10.20 10.53
CA LEU A 237 20.76 -9.85 9.71
C LEU A 237 20.69 -8.40 9.22
N ASN A 238 19.54 -7.94 8.76
CA ASN A 238 19.35 -6.57 8.30
C ASN A 238 19.55 -5.55 9.43
N GLU A 239 19.03 -5.85 10.63
CA GLU A 239 19.26 -5.00 11.82
C GLU A 239 20.74 -4.93 12.19
N LEU A 240 21.46 -6.05 12.11
CA LEU A 240 22.90 -6.08 12.34
C LEU A 240 23.68 -5.26 11.31
N ILE A 241 23.30 -5.34 10.03
CA ILE A 241 23.91 -4.56 8.95
C ILE A 241 23.71 -3.06 9.21
N HIS A 242 22.49 -2.64 9.55
CA HIS A 242 22.19 -1.25 9.88
C HIS A 242 23.03 -0.75 11.06
N LYS A 243 23.08 -1.52 12.15
CA LYS A 243 23.91 -1.17 13.31
C LYS A 243 25.39 -1.03 12.95
N LYS A 244 25.93 -1.94 12.12
CA LYS A 244 27.33 -1.90 11.66
C LYS A 244 27.60 -0.72 10.74
N TYR A 245 26.64 -0.38 9.88
CA TYR A 245 26.72 0.80 9.03
C TYR A 245 26.76 2.09 9.85
N ASP A 246 25.91 2.20 10.89
CA ASP A 246 25.92 3.36 11.79
C ASP A 246 27.24 3.47 12.58
N GLU A 247 27.78 2.35 13.07
CA GLU A 247 29.11 2.30 13.72
C GLU A 247 30.23 2.77 12.78
N LEU A 248 30.17 2.38 11.50
CA LEU A 248 31.15 2.80 10.49
C LEU A 248 31.00 4.29 10.15
N ILE A 249 29.79 4.81 10.02
CA ILE A 249 29.54 6.25 9.82
C ILE A 249 30.18 7.06 10.95
N ILE A 250 30.00 6.64 12.21
CA ILE A 250 30.58 7.31 13.38
C ILE A 250 32.12 7.24 13.39
N GLN A 251 32.72 6.18 12.84
CA GLN A 251 34.18 6.06 12.77
C GLN A 251 34.83 6.88 11.65
N TYR A 252 34.10 7.20 10.59
CA TYR A 252 34.65 7.84 9.38
C TYR A 252 34.12 9.27 9.12
N LEU A 253 33.28 9.81 10.00
CA LEU A 253 32.84 11.22 10.06
C LEU A 253 33.24 11.84 11.40
#